data_AF-A0AAD5BKL3-F1
#
_entry.id   AF-A0AAD5BKL3-F1
#
_cell.length_a   1.000
_cell.length_b   1.000
_cell.length_c   1.000
_cell.angle_alpha   90.00
_cell.angle_beta   90.00
_cell.angle_gamma   90.00
#
_symmetry.space_group_name_H-M   'P 1'
#
loop_
_entity.id
_entity.type
_entity.pdbx_description
1 polymer ?
#
loop_
_entity_poly.entity_id
_entity_poly.type
_entity_poly.pdbx_seq_one_letter_code
_entity_poly.pdbx_strand_id
1 'polypeptide(L)'
;MNNKYNCFDTGTLQLKCTNGTYVYVNPTAVETGQLQDLYVSGIPPAPAAIAVAILTTTLSDILQLEKKEAQGKTFVINGHISEVHAYKEWYYKACPACHQCVYEKKSGWYCTRDENLVKPSNMFRLPATITDGTGNIEATVFDKVARYLLNKTCDELLEMSNPVDAFLKIENQETQYHIQI
;
A
#
# COMPACT_ATOMS: atom_id res chain seq x y z
N MET A 1 -3.79 -28.87 -6.46
CA MET A 1 -2.61 -28.69 -5.59
C MET A 1 -2.24 -27.22 -5.65
N ASN A 2 -2.44 -26.48 -4.57
CA ASN A 2 -2.27 -25.03 -4.55
C ASN A 2 -0.90 -24.68 -3.94
N ASN A 3 0.08 -24.36 -4.78
CA ASN A 3 1.31 -23.73 -4.32
C ASN A 3 0.99 -22.28 -3.89
N LYS A 4 1.26 -21.94 -2.63
CA LYS A 4 1.12 -20.57 -2.12
C LYS A 4 2.43 -19.81 -2.35
N TYR A 5 2.35 -18.69 -3.06
CA TYR A 5 3.44 -17.74 -3.25
C TYR A 5 3.25 -16.58 -2.26
N ASN A 6 4.32 -16.11 -1.62
CA ASN A 6 4.28 -14.93 -0.74
C ASN A 6 5.29 -13.87 -1.18
N CYS A 7 4.94 -12.59 -1.03
CA CYS A 7 5.84 -11.46 -1.12
C CYS A 7 6.40 -11.11 0.27
N PHE A 8 7.72 -11.05 0.41
CA PHE A 8 8.39 -10.32 1.50
C PHE A 8 9.12 -9.11 0.89
N ASP A 9 9.42 -8.11 1.73
CA ASP A 9 9.76 -6.69 1.47
C ASP A 9 10.85 -6.35 0.42
N THR A 10 11.41 -7.31 -0.31
CA THR A 10 12.46 -7.07 -1.32
C THR A 10 11.94 -7.07 -2.77
N GLY A 11 10.64 -7.24 -3.00
CA GLY A 11 10.08 -7.28 -4.36
C GLY A 11 10.54 -8.49 -5.20
N THR A 12 11.22 -9.46 -4.58
CA THR A 12 11.70 -10.68 -5.23
C THR A 12 10.85 -11.88 -4.81
N LEU A 13 10.34 -12.60 -5.80
CA LEU A 13 9.53 -13.81 -5.62
C LEU A 13 10.34 -14.89 -4.88
N GLN A 14 9.80 -15.44 -3.80
CA GLN A 14 10.42 -16.54 -3.07
C GLN A 14 9.43 -17.70 -2.88
N LEU A 15 9.95 -18.93 -3.06
CA LEU A 15 9.22 -20.16 -2.76
C LEU A 15 9.40 -20.50 -1.27
N LYS A 16 8.32 -20.94 -0.60
CA LYS A 16 8.37 -21.44 0.78
C LYS A 16 7.82 -22.86 0.86
N CYS A 17 8.46 -23.71 1.65
CA CYS A 17 7.96 -25.04 1.97
C CYS A 17 6.90 -24.98 3.10
N THR A 18 5.85 -25.78 2.96
CA THR A 18 4.86 -26.05 4.01
C THR A 18 4.95 -27.51 4.47
N ASN A 19 4.19 -27.89 5.50
CA ASN A 19 4.15 -29.29 5.97
C ASN A 19 3.70 -30.29 4.88
N GLY A 20 3.01 -29.84 3.82
CA GLY A 20 2.61 -30.68 2.68
C GLY A 20 3.54 -30.58 1.46
N THR A 21 4.66 -29.86 1.57
CA THR A 21 5.61 -29.66 0.46
C THR A 21 6.65 -30.77 0.44
N TYR A 22 6.75 -31.46 -0.69
CA TYR A 22 7.79 -32.47 -0.94
C TYR A 22 8.81 -31.94 -1.93
N VAL A 23 10.09 -32.15 -1.63
CA VAL A 23 11.20 -31.79 -2.52
C VAL A 23 11.89 -33.09 -2.93
N TYR A 24 11.88 -33.36 -4.24
CA TYR A 24 12.53 -34.54 -4.81
C TYR A 24 13.82 -34.11 -5.50
N VAL A 25 14.92 -34.78 -5.17
CA VAL A 25 16.22 -34.51 -5.80
C VAL A 25 16.40 -35.49 -6.95
N ASN A 26 16.49 -34.95 -8.17
CA ASN A 26 16.67 -35.72 -9.41
C ASN A 26 15.65 -36.87 -9.59
N PRO A 27 14.33 -36.59 -9.55
CA PRO A 27 13.34 -37.65 -9.76
C PRO A 27 13.47 -38.22 -11.17
N THR A 28 13.07 -39.48 -11.37
CA THR A 28 13.07 -40.18 -12.67
C THR A 28 11.89 -39.75 -13.55
N ALA A 29 11.71 -38.44 -13.69
CA ALA A 29 10.67 -37.82 -14.51
C ALA A 29 11.30 -37.29 -15.81
N VAL A 30 10.51 -37.23 -16.89
CA VAL A 30 10.98 -36.75 -18.21
C VAL A 30 11.45 -35.30 -18.12
N GLU A 31 10.76 -34.51 -17.31
CA GLU A 31 11.06 -33.10 -17.04
C GLU A 31 12.45 -32.90 -16.42
N THR A 32 12.92 -33.83 -15.58
CA THR A 32 14.27 -33.77 -15.00
C THR A 32 15.35 -33.86 -16.09
N GLY A 33 15.16 -34.74 -17.07
CA GLY A 33 16.08 -34.86 -18.22
C GLY A 33 16.11 -33.59 -19.07
N GLN A 34 14.92 -33.03 -19.37
CA GLN A 34 14.81 -31.78 -20.12
C GLN A 34 15.49 -30.60 -19.40
N LEU A 35 15.34 -30.50 -18.07
CA LEU A 35 15.99 -29.46 -17.27
C LEU A 35 17.52 -29.64 -17.22
N GLN A 36 18.01 -30.88 -17.17
CA GLN A 36 19.44 -31.17 -17.25
C GLN A 36 20.02 -30.77 -18.62
N ASP A 37 19.34 -31.14 -19.71
CA ASP A 37 19.74 -30.78 -21.07
C ASP A 37 19.74 -29.26 -21.27
N LEU A 38 18.71 -28.55 -20.76
CA LEU A 38 18.63 -27.09 -20.78
C LEU A 38 19.80 -26.45 -20.01
N TYR A 39 20.10 -26.94 -18.81
CA TYR A 39 21.22 -26.44 -18.00
C TYR A 39 22.57 -26.63 -18.72
N VAL A 40 22.77 -27.79 -19.35
CA VAL A 40 23.98 -28.09 -20.13
C VAL A 40 24.06 -27.25 -21.41
N SER A 41 22.94 -26.92 -22.03
CA SER A 41 22.88 -26.12 -23.27
C SER A 41 23.22 -24.63 -23.06
N GLY A 42 23.23 -24.14 -21.82
CA GLY A 42 23.56 -22.75 -21.50
C GLY A 42 22.51 -21.71 -21.95
N ILE A 43 21.33 -22.15 -22.40
CA ILE A 43 20.23 -21.26 -22.77
C ILE A 43 19.55 -20.77 -21.48
N PRO A 44 19.52 -19.45 -21.19
CA PRO A 44 18.80 -18.95 -20.04
C PRO A 44 17.30 -19.22 -20.23
N PRO A 45 16.60 -19.82 -19.24
CA PRO A 45 15.16 -19.96 -19.33
C PRO A 45 14.52 -18.57 -19.43
N ALA A 46 13.59 -18.42 -20.38
CA ALA A 46 12.79 -17.21 -20.46
C ALA A 46 12.07 -16.98 -19.12
N PRO A 47 12.05 -15.75 -18.58
CA PRO A 47 11.34 -15.50 -17.34
C PRO A 47 9.86 -15.81 -17.55
N ALA A 48 9.38 -16.88 -16.91
CA ALA A 48 7.96 -17.16 -16.86
C ALA A 48 7.29 -16.01 -16.10
N ALA A 49 6.41 -15.27 -16.78
CA ALA A 49 5.55 -14.29 -16.13
C ALA A 49 4.53 -15.05 -15.26
N ILE A 50 4.85 -15.25 -13.99
CA ILE A 50 3.93 -15.84 -13.03
C ILE A 50 3.03 -14.71 -12.52
N ALA A 51 1.73 -14.83 -12.78
CA ALA A 51 0.73 -13.95 -12.18
C ALA A 51 0.71 -14.19 -10.65
N VAL A 52 1.12 -13.17 -9.89
CA VAL A 52 1.17 -13.23 -8.43
C VAL A 52 -0.24 -13.05 -7.88
N ALA A 53 -0.73 -14.02 -7.12
CA ALA A 53 -1.89 -13.82 -6.26
C ALA A 53 -1.43 -12.96 -5.06
N ILE A 54 -1.89 -11.72 -4.98
CA ILE A 54 -1.68 -10.87 -3.81
C ILE A 54 -2.42 -11.52 -2.64
N LEU A 55 -1.68 -11.96 -1.61
CA LEU A 55 -2.29 -12.54 -0.42
C LEU A 55 -2.96 -11.43 0.39
N THR A 56 -4.28 -11.43 0.41
CA THR A 56 -5.07 -10.50 1.22
C THR A 56 -5.25 -11.03 2.63
N THR A 57 -5.12 -10.16 3.62
CA THR A 57 -5.31 -10.43 5.04
C THR A 57 -6.57 -9.71 5.53
N THR A 58 -7.18 -10.19 6.62
CA THR A 58 -8.32 -9.52 7.27
C THR A 58 -7.85 -8.52 8.34
N LEU A 59 -8.63 -7.47 8.59
CA LEU A 59 -8.37 -6.53 9.67
C LEU A 59 -8.37 -7.23 11.03
N SER A 60 -9.26 -8.21 11.25
CA SER A 60 -9.26 -9.03 12.48
C SER A 60 -7.91 -9.70 12.71
N ASP A 61 -7.30 -10.30 11.68
CA ASP A 61 -5.99 -10.94 11.81
C ASP A 61 -4.88 -9.93 12.14
N ILE A 62 -4.92 -8.74 11.51
CA ILE A 62 -3.95 -7.67 11.75
C ILE A 62 -4.06 -7.15 13.19
N LEU A 63 -5.28 -6.96 13.67
CA LEU A 63 -5.56 -6.48 15.03
C LEU A 63 -5.14 -7.48 16.12
N GLN A 64 -4.99 -8.76 15.79
CA GLN A 64 -4.49 -9.78 16.70
C GLN A 64 -2.95 -9.87 16.75
N LEU A 65 -2.23 -9.23 15.83
CA LEU A 65 -0.76 -9.20 15.85
C LEU A 65 -0.23 -8.37 17.02
N GLU A 66 0.91 -8.78 17.57
CA GLU A 66 1.60 -7.90 18.51
C GLU A 66 2.13 -6.67 17.77
N LYS A 67 2.15 -5.51 18.44
CA LYS A 67 2.62 -4.24 17.83
C LYS A 67 4.00 -4.36 17.17
N LYS A 68 4.93 -5.08 17.81
CA LYS A 68 6.29 -5.31 17.28
C LYS A 68 6.31 -6.14 15.99
N GLU A 69 5.28 -6.96 15.78
CA GLU A 69 5.15 -7.81 14.61
C GLU A 69 4.44 -7.09 13.47
N ALA A 70 3.56 -6.13 13.76
CA ALA A 70 2.86 -5.33 12.75
C ALA A 70 3.68 -4.11 12.28
N GLN A 71 4.48 -3.51 13.17
CA GLN A 71 5.21 -2.27 12.90
C GLN A 71 6.21 -2.42 11.75
N GLY A 72 6.15 -1.48 10.80
CA GLY A 72 6.98 -1.42 9.61
C GLY A 72 6.50 -2.31 8.46
N LYS A 73 5.45 -3.12 8.66
CA LYS A 73 4.93 -4.03 7.62
C LYS A 73 3.80 -3.40 6.83
N THR A 74 3.67 -3.84 5.58
CA THR A 74 2.53 -3.51 4.72
C THR A 74 1.62 -4.72 4.58
N PHE A 75 0.33 -4.52 4.83
CA PHE A 75 -0.72 -5.52 4.66
C PHE A 75 -1.63 -5.11 3.52
N VAL A 76 -2.15 -6.11 2.80
CA VAL A 76 -3.16 -5.88 1.76
C VAL A 76 -4.50 -6.37 2.27
N ILE A 77 -5.51 -5.52 2.25
CA ILE A 77 -6.88 -5.86 2.64
C ILE A 77 -7.84 -5.53 1.50
N ASN A 78 -8.97 -6.21 1.44
CA ASN A 78 -10.11 -5.78 0.64
C ASN A 78 -11.15 -5.21 1.60
N GLY A 79 -11.59 -3.98 1.38
CA GLY A 79 -12.60 -3.34 2.21
C GLY A 79 -12.99 -1.98 1.65
N HIS A 80 -13.58 -1.14 2.49
CA HIS A 80 -13.97 0.21 2.11
C HIS A 80 -13.70 1.22 3.23
N ILE A 81 -13.60 2.49 2.86
CA ILE A 81 -13.66 3.59 3.83
C ILE A 81 -15.10 3.70 4.30
N SER A 82 -15.35 3.47 5.58
CA SER A 82 -16.69 3.62 6.17
C SER A 82 -17.01 5.06 6.51
N GLU A 83 -16.01 5.86 6.85
CA GLU A 83 -16.15 7.27 7.24
C GLU A 83 -14.85 8.04 7.01
N VAL A 84 -14.95 9.24 6.43
CA VAL A 84 -13.87 10.23 6.43
C VAL A 84 -14.12 11.26 7.53
N HIS A 85 -13.17 11.40 8.46
CA HIS A 85 -13.25 12.33 9.60
C HIS A 85 -12.93 13.77 9.18
N ALA A 86 -13.78 14.36 8.34
CA ALA A 86 -13.57 15.68 7.74
C ALA A 86 -13.58 16.85 8.76
N TYR A 87 -14.05 16.61 9.98
CA TYR A 87 -13.97 17.57 11.10
C TYR A 87 -12.56 17.71 11.68
N LYS A 88 -11.66 16.76 11.39
CA LYS A 88 -10.22 16.85 11.69
C LYS A 88 -9.49 17.55 10.54
N GLU A 89 -8.24 17.97 10.77
CA GLU A 89 -7.38 18.52 9.72
C GLU A 89 -7.15 17.48 8.60
N TRP A 90 -7.82 17.68 7.47
CA TRP A 90 -7.83 16.75 6.33
C TRP A 90 -6.78 17.08 5.25
N TYR A 91 -6.05 18.17 5.44
CA TYR A 91 -4.93 18.57 4.59
C TYR A 91 -3.81 19.20 5.43
N TYR A 92 -2.63 19.30 4.82
CA TYR A 92 -1.48 19.97 5.43
C TYR A 92 -0.70 20.76 4.37
N LYS A 93 0.10 21.71 4.85
CA LYS A 93 1.07 22.43 4.02
C LYS A 93 2.35 21.61 3.92
N ALA A 94 2.75 21.32 2.69
CA ALA A 94 3.91 20.50 2.38
C ALA A 94 4.95 21.27 1.56
N CYS A 95 6.21 20.88 1.69
CA CYS A 95 7.26 21.35 0.79
C CYS A 95 7.03 20.77 -0.61
N PRO A 96 7.06 21.58 -1.68
CA PRO A 96 6.90 21.09 -3.04
C PRO A 96 8.01 20.12 -3.51
N ALA A 97 9.20 20.16 -2.88
CA ALA A 97 10.33 19.32 -3.26
C ALA A 97 10.41 18.00 -2.48
N CYS A 98 10.11 18.01 -1.18
CA CYS A 98 10.21 16.82 -0.33
C CYS A 98 8.90 16.23 0.15
N HIS A 99 7.79 16.96 -0.01
CA HIS A 99 6.45 16.60 0.46
C HIS A 99 6.32 16.43 1.99
N GLN A 100 7.35 16.80 2.75
CA GLN A 100 7.28 16.88 4.22
C GLN A 100 6.51 18.12 4.65
N CYS A 101 5.91 18.06 5.85
CA CYS A 101 5.25 19.18 6.48
C CYS A 101 6.18 20.40 6.59
N VAL A 102 5.62 21.58 6.36
CA VAL A 102 6.33 22.85 6.51
C VAL A 102 5.75 23.67 7.66
N TYR A 103 6.58 24.54 8.22
CA TYR A 103 6.23 25.42 9.33
C TYR A 103 6.16 26.87 8.84
N GLU A 104 5.14 27.59 9.30
CA GLU A 104 5.00 29.01 9.00
C GLU A 104 6.04 29.83 9.78
N LYS A 105 6.70 30.77 9.09
CA LYS A 105 7.59 31.78 9.66
C LYS A 105 6.97 33.16 9.45
N LYS A 106 7.47 34.17 10.17
CA LYS A 106 7.06 35.59 10.01
C LYS A 106 7.06 36.08 8.54
N SER A 107 7.93 35.51 7.71
CA SER A 107 8.08 35.87 6.30
C SER A 107 8.25 34.62 5.42
N GLY A 108 7.23 33.76 5.37
CA GLY A 108 7.17 32.60 4.47
C GLY A 108 7.11 31.27 5.20
N TRP A 109 7.67 30.23 4.60
CA TRP A 109 7.55 28.86 5.08
C TRP A 109 8.91 28.20 5.24
N TYR A 110 9.00 27.21 6.11
CA TYR A 110 10.24 26.49 6.38
C TYR A 110 10.04 24.99 6.36
N CYS A 111 10.85 24.32 5.55
CA CYS A 111 11.03 22.89 5.52
C CYS A 111 12.29 22.52 6.30
N THR A 112 12.25 21.44 7.07
CA THR A 112 13.42 20.90 7.77
C THR A 112 14.49 20.35 6.83
N ARG A 113 14.12 19.97 5.60
CA ARG A 113 15.02 19.36 4.61
C ARG A 113 15.53 20.36 3.57
N ASP A 114 14.62 21.17 3.02
CA ASP A 114 14.92 22.07 1.89
C ASP A 114 14.93 23.56 2.30
N GLU A 115 14.92 23.83 3.62
CA GLU A 115 15.00 25.16 4.23
C GLU A 115 13.85 26.13 3.86
N ASN A 116 14.17 27.36 3.45
CA ASN A 116 13.18 28.42 3.28
C ASN A 116 12.41 28.26 1.96
N LEU A 117 11.08 28.40 2.05
CA LEU A 117 10.15 28.25 0.95
C LEU A 117 9.33 29.51 0.77
N VAL A 118 9.14 29.89 -0.49
CA VAL A 118 8.27 31.01 -0.88
C VAL A 118 6.79 30.63 -0.76
N LYS A 119 6.42 29.43 -1.23
CA LYS A 119 5.04 28.94 -1.20
C LYS A 119 5.00 27.42 -0.98
N PRO A 120 4.17 26.91 -0.05
CA PRO A 120 3.95 25.49 0.14
C PRO A 120 2.87 24.94 -0.78
N SER A 121 2.87 23.63 -0.99
CA SER A 121 1.79 22.89 -1.64
C SER A 121 0.77 22.41 -0.61
N ASN A 122 -0.52 22.35 -0.97
CA ASN A 122 -1.51 21.66 -0.17
C ASN A 122 -1.51 20.16 -0.49
N MET A 123 -1.50 19.31 0.54
CA MET A 123 -1.51 17.86 0.39
C MET A 123 -2.55 17.22 1.28
N PHE A 124 -3.18 16.15 0.80
CA PHE A 124 -4.18 15.45 1.61
C PHE A 124 -3.57 14.67 2.76
N ARG A 125 -4.29 14.68 3.88
CA ARG A 125 -4.08 13.85 5.06
C ARG A 125 -5.46 13.49 5.60
N LEU A 126 -6.21 12.66 4.88
CA LEU A 126 -7.60 12.35 5.23
C LEU A 126 -7.60 11.32 6.36
N PRO A 127 -8.01 11.65 7.60
CA PRO A 127 -8.20 10.65 8.63
C PRO A 127 -9.49 9.91 8.31
N ALA A 128 -9.44 8.57 8.26
CA ALA A 128 -10.56 7.76 7.81
C ALA A 128 -10.66 6.48 8.63
N THR A 129 -11.88 5.97 8.77
CA THR A 129 -12.14 4.62 9.27
C THR A 129 -12.23 3.67 8.07
N ILE A 130 -11.46 2.60 8.09
CA ILE A 130 -11.51 1.54 7.07
C ILE A 130 -12.02 0.26 7.71
N THR A 131 -12.90 -0.46 7.01
CA THR A 131 -13.45 -1.75 7.46
C THR A 131 -13.46 -2.76 6.31
N ASP A 132 -13.31 -4.03 6.64
CA ASP A 132 -13.46 -5.19 5.75
C ASP A 132 -14.60 -6.14 6.22
N GLY A 133 -15.43 -5.69 7.17
CA GLY A 133 -16.46 -6.49 7.81
C GLY A 133 -15.97 -7.42 8.93
N THR A 134 -14.66 -7.66 9.06
CA THR A 134 -14.07 -8.43 10.17
C THR A 134 -13.56 -7.55 11.32
N GLY A 135 -13.26 -6.29 11.01
CA GLY A 135 -12.82 -5.30 11.98
C GLY A 135 -12.85 -3.88 11.41
N ASN A 136 -12.35 -2.92 12.19
CA ASN A 136 -12.18 -1.54 11.79
C ASN A 136 -10.81 -1.02 12.22
N ILE A 137 -10.26 -0.08 11.45
CA ILE A 137 -9.04 0.64 11.80
C ILE A 137 -9.20 2.13 11.51
N GLU A 138 -8.57 2.96 12.34
CA GLU A 138 -8.33 4.36 11.99
C GLU A 138 -7.04 4.47 11.19
N ALA A 139 -7.12 4.99 9.97
CA ALA A 139 -5.99 5.17 9.07
C ALA A 139 -5.93 6.62 8.58
N THR A 140 -4.77 7.00 8.04
CA THR A 140 -4.62 8.28 7.33
C THR A 140 -4.38 7.99 5.85
N VAL A 141 -5.27 8.48 4.99
CA VAL A 141 -5.11 8.41 3.54
C VAL A 141 -4.31 9.63 3.09
N PHE A 142 -3.07 9.39 2.68
CA PHE A 142 -2.18 10.45 2.19
C PHE A 142 -2.44 10.81 0.73
N ASP A 143 -2.03 12.03 0.41
CA ASP A 143 -2.08 12.73 -0.86
C ASP A 143 -2.19 11.88 -2.14
N LYS A 144 -1.23 11.00 -2.43
CA LYS A 144 -1.26 10.18 -3.66
C LYS A 144 -2.52 9.31 -3.77
N VAL A 145 -2.87 8.63 -2.68
CA VAL A 145 -4.04 7.73 -2.63
C VAL A 145 -5.33 8.55 -2.61
N ALA A 146 -5.37 9.64 -1.84
CA ALA A 146 -6.52 10.53 -1.77
C ALA A 146 -6.86 11.13 -3.14
N ARG A 147 -5.86 11.61 -3.91
CA ARG A 147 -6.08 12.10 -5.29
C ARG A 147 -6.65 11.03 -6.20
N TYR A 148 -6.17 9.78 -6.07
CA TYR A 148 -6.67 8.67 -6.85
C TYR A 148 -8.14 8.37 -6.55
N LEU A 149 -8.52 8.34 -5.26
CA LEU A 149 -9.90 8.08 -4.85
C LEU A 149 -10.85 9.24 -5.21
N LEU A 150 -10.42 10.49 -4.99
CA LEU A 150 -11.27 11.67 -5.17
C LEU A 150 -11.27 12.19 -6.62
N ASN A 151 -10.32 11.74 -7.44
CA ASN A 151 -10.03 12.28 -8.77
C ASN A 151 -9.93 13.82 -8.78
N LYS A 152 -9.30 14.37 -7.74
CA LYS A 152 -9.11 15.81 -7.50
C LYS A 152 -7.82 16.05 -6.75
N THR A 153 -7.20 17.19 -7.00
CA THR A 153 -6.10 17.73 -6.21
C THR A 153 -6.60 18.36 -4.90
N CYS A 154 -5.70 18.55 -3.94
CA CYS A 154 -6.04 19.17 -2.67
C CYS A 154 -6.43 20.64 -2.83
N ASP A 155 -5.79 21.36 -3.77
CA ASP A 155 -6.12 22.74 -4.08
C ASP A 155 -7.54 22.87 -4.65
N GLU A 156 -7.92 22.02 -5.60
CA GLU A 156 -9.29 22.00 -6.16
C GLU A 156 -10.35 21.75 -5.08
N LEU A 157 -10.05 20.90 -4.08
CA LEU A 157 -10.98 20.65 -2.98
C LEU A 157 -11.06 21.80 -1.97
N LEU A 158 -9.97 22.55 -1.77
CA LEU A 158 -9.98 23.75 -0.93
C LEU A 158 -10.76 24.92 -1.55
N GLU A 159 -10.89 24.93 -2.88
CA GLU A 159 -11.68 25.93 -3.62
C GLU A 159 -13.18 25.59 -3.65
N MET A 160 -13.58 24.37 -3.26
CA MET A 160 -14.98 23.96 -3.20
C MET A 160 -15.70 24.56 -1.99
N SER A 161 -16.96 24.97 -2.19
CA SER A 161 -17.82 25.47 -1.09
C SER A 161 -18.10 24.40 -0.03
N ASN A 162 -18.15 23.14 -0.43
CA ASN A 162 -18.37 22.00 0.45
C ASN A 162 -17.47 20.81 0.03
N PRO A 163 -16.26 20.68 0.60
CA PRO A 163 -15.38 19.54 0.29
C PRO A 163 -15.92 18.20 0.81
N VAL A 164 -16.83 18.22 1.79
CA VAL A 164 -17.40 17.00 2.40
C VAL A 164 -18.17 16.16 1.37
N ASP A 165 -18.84 16.81 0.41
CA ASP A 165 -19.57 16.13 -0.66
C ASP A 165 -18.66 15.25 -1.54
N ALA A 166 -17.36 15.56 -1.63
CA ALA A 166 -16.40 14.72 -2.33
C ALA A 166 -15.98 13.51 -1.49
N PHE A 167 -15.86 13.67 -0.16
CA PHE A 167 -15.50 12.59 0.75
C PHE A 167 -16.60 11.54 0.85
N LEU A 168 -17.87 11.96 0.89
CA LEU A 168 -19.01 11.04 0.88
C LEU A 168 -19.06 10.12 -0.36
N LYS A 169 -18.46 10.55 -1.49
CA LYS A 169 -18.44 9.74 -2.71
C LYS A 169 -17.46 8.58 -2.65
N ILE A 170 -16.40 8.69 -1.85
CA ILE A 170 -15.38 7.64 -1.72
C ILE A 170 -15.70 6.67 -0.58
N GLU A 171 -16.64 7.03 0.30
CA GLU A 171 -17.16 6.14 1.33
C GLU A 171 -17.92 4.96 0.72
N ASN A 172 -17.84 3.80 1.38
CA ASN A 172 -18.53 2.57 1.00
C ASN A 172 -18.18 2.02 -0.39
N GLN A 173 -17.06 2.47 -0.97
CA GLN A 173 -16.51 1.90 -2.20
C GLN A 173 -15.55 0.75 -1.86
N GLU A 174 -15.95 -0.47 -2.19
CA GLU A 174 -15.10 -1.66 -2.04
C GLU A 174 -13.87 -1.57 -2.96
N THR A 175 -12.69 -1.65 -2.35
CA THR A 175 -11.41 -1.64 -3.05
C THR A 175 -10.34 -2.38 -2.24
N GLN A 176 -9.21 -2.62 -2.89
CA GLN A 176 -8.02 -3.14 -2.23
C GLN A 176 -7.18 -1.99 -1.66
N TYR A 177 -6.79 -2.10 -0.39
CA TYR A 177 -5.92 -1.14 0.29
C TYR A 177 -4.60 -1.79 0.71
N HIS A 178 -3.51 -1.05 0.51
CA HIS A 178 -2.20 -1.34 1.10
C HIS A 178 -2.05 -0.49 2.36
N ILE A 179 -2.04 -1.14 3.52
CA ILE A 179 -1.98 -0.48 4.84
C ILE A 179 -0.62 -0.75 5.45
N GLN A 180 0.07 0.33 5.82
CA GLN A 180 1.32 0.26 6.56
C GLN A 180 1.05 0.62 8.03
N ILE A 181 1.59 -0.18 8.96
CA ILE A 181 1.45 0.00 10.42
C ILE A 181 2.79 0.38 11.04
#